data_AF-A0AAP8NE67-F1
#
_entry.id   AF-A0AAP8NE67-F1
#
_cell.length_a   1.000
_cell.length_b   1.000
_cell.length_c   1.000
_cell.angle_alpha   90.00
_cell.angle_beta   90.00
_cell.angle_gamma   90.00
#
_symmetry.space_group_name_H-M   'P 1'
#
loop_
_entity.id
_entity.type
_entity.pdbx_description
1 polymer ?
#
loop_
_entity_poly.entity_id
_entity_poly.type
_entity_poly.pdbx_seq_one_letter_code
_entity_poly.pdbx_strand_id
1 'polypeptide(L)'
;MFTDRRIERHQLPYFLRVFNSVTDKPIGFLGNVSEDGLMLISQLPMMIGAEFNLRLKIPLGEGCQQVIDLTACCLWCHEDATPRHYDAGFSLYRTPPEYGQLVEALKQYFSFQPLPASA
;
A
#
# COMPACT_ATOMS: atom_id res chain seq x y z
N MET A 1 15.55 10.45 -0.56
CA MET A 1 15.93 9.14 -1.12
C MET A 1 15.50 8.10 -0.10
N PHE A 2 14.64 7.15 -0.47
CA PHE A 2 14.39 5.98 0.38
C PHE A 2 15.74 5.30 0.55
N THR A 3 16.34 5.41 1.74
CA THR A 3 17.53 4.64 2.11
C THR A 3 17.29 3.17 1.83
N ASP A 4 18.32 2.43 1.42
CA ASP A 4 18.45 0.97 1.19
C ASP A 4 18.04 0.07 2.38
N ARG A 5 17.15 0.58 3.25
CA ARG A 5 16.68 -0.09 4.43
C ARG A 5 15.61 -1.10 4.03
N ARG A 6 16.02 -2.36 4.01
CA ARG A 6 15.11 -3.50 3.93
C ARG A 6 14.03 -3.38 5.01
N ILE A 7 12.77 -3.53 4.61
CA ILE A 7 11.64 -3.58 5.54
C ILE A 7 11.83 -4.78 6.47
N GLU A 8 11.80 -4.56 7.78
CA GLU A 8 11.80 -5.67 8.74
C GLU A 8 10.37 -6.22 8.92
N ARG A 9 10.24 -7.51 9.25
CA ARG A 9 8.92 -8.18 9.33
C ARG A 9 7.93 -7.49 10.26
N HIS A 10 8.41 -6.98 11.40
CA HIS A 10 7.58 -6.27 12.37
C HIS A 10 7.16 -4.87 11.89
N GLN A 11 7.83 -4.32 10.88
CA GLN A 11 7.55 -3.00 10.31
C GLN A 11 6.49 -3.06 9.21
N LEU A 12 6.35 -4.20 8.53
CA LEU A 12 5.45 -4.36 7.39
C LEU A 12 4.03 -3.78 7.62
N PRO A 13 3.35 -4.01 8.77
CA PRO A 13 2.00 -3.46 8.97
C PRO A 13 1.90 -1.94 8.87
N TYR A 14 2.99 -1.20 9.12
CA TYR A 14 3.03 0.25 8.98
C TYR A 14 3.11 0.69 7.51
N PHE A 15 3.78 -0.08 6.66
CA PHE A 15 3.87 0.18 5.22
C PHE A 15 2.57 -0.14 4.48
N LEU A 16 1.75 -1.05 5.02
CA LEU A 16 0.54 -1.52 4.35
C LEU A 16 -0.70 -0.68 4.67
N ARG A 17 -0.70 0.19 5.68
CA ARG A 17 -1.92 0.89 6.10
C ARG A 17 -2.29 2.03 5.15
N VAL A 18 -3.56 2.04 4.73
CA VAL A 18 -4.14 3.04 3.82
C VAL A 18 -5.13 3.92 4.57
N PHE A 19 -5.04 5.22 4.34
CA PHE A 19 -5.88 6.25 4.94
C PHE A 19 -6.67 7.01 3.87
N ASN A 20 -7.78 7.60 4.29
CA ASN A 20 -8.44 8.65 3.53
C ASN A 20 -7.59 9.93 3.63
N SER A 21 -7.15 10.52 2.52
CA SER A 21 -6.28 11.71 2.60
C SER A 21 -7.00 12.97 3.12
N VAL A 22 -8.34 13.03 2.99
CA VAL A 22 -9.18 14.15 3.42
C VAL A 22 -9.47 14.10 4.92
N THR A 23 -9.85 12.93 5.44
CA THR A 23 -10.25 12.77 6.85
C THR A 23 -9.15 12.20 7.74
N ASP A 24 -8.05 11.73 7.15
CA ASP A 24 -6.93 11.06 7.81
C ASP A 24 -7.32 9.77 8.58
N LYS A 25 -8.53 9.26 8.35
CA LYS A 25 -9.02 8.02 8.96
C LYS A 25 -8.53 6.80 8.18
N PRO A 26 -8.20 5.69 8.86
CA PRO A 26 -7.83 4.45 8.19
C PRO A 26 -9.01 3.91 7.38
N ILE A 27 -8.76 3.49 6.13
CA ILE A 27 -9.75 2.83 5.27
C ILE A 27 -9.46 1.32 5.18
N GLY A 28 -8.19 0.92 5.23
CA GLY A 28 -7.83 -0.48 5.06
C GLY A 28 -6.33 -0.71 4.94
N PHE A 29 -5.97 -1.80 4.27
CA PHE A 29 -4.59 -2.21 4.04
C PHE A 29 -4.33 -2.52 2.56
N LEU A 30 -3.12 -2.28 2.10
CA LEU A 30 -2.65 -2.76 0.81
C LEU A 30 -2.63 -4.29 0.81
N GLY A 31 -3.39 -4.89 -0.10
CA GLY A 31 -3.32 -6.32 -0.40
C GLY A 31 -2.37 -6.64 -1.56
N ASN A 32 -2.28 -5.74 -2.54
CA ASN A 32 -1.37 -5.85 -3.68
C ASN A 32 -1.03 -4.46 -4.23
N VAL A 33 0.10 -4.34 -4.93
CA VAL A 33 0.54 -3.10 -5.58
C VAL A 33 1.16 -3.40 -6.94
N SER A 34 0.93 -2.53 -7.90
CA SER A 34 1.62 -2.45 -9.19
C SER A 34 2.01 -1.01 -9.45
N GLU A 35 2.69 -0.72 -10.57
CA GLU A 35 3.09 0.66 -10.92
C GLU A 35 1.90 1.60 -11.15
N ASP A 36 0.80 1.06 -11.69
CA ASP A 36 -0.38 1.83 -12.11
C ASP A 36 -1.63 1.55 -11.25
N GLY A 37 -1.50 0.75 -10.19
CA GLY A 37 -2.65 0.28 -9.43
C GLY A 37 -2.31 -0.29 -8.07
N LEU A 38 -3.36 -0.49 -7.27
CA LEU A 38 -3.28 -1.18 -5.98
C LEU A 38 -4.56 -1.97 -5.71
N MET A 39 -4.45 -2.94 -4.81
CA MET A 39 -5.59 -3.62 -4.21
C MET A 39 -5.68 -3.20 -2.74
N LEU A 40 -6.87 -2.78 -2.32
CA LEU A 40 -7.20 -2.39 -0.96
C LEU A 40 -8.08 -3.46 -0.32
N ILE A 41 -7.66 -3.95 0.84
CA ILE A 41 -8.45 -4.78 1.73
C ILE A 41 -9.10 -3.87 2.77
N SER A 42 -10.43 -3.86 2.84
CA SER A 42 -11.20 -2.93 3.66
C SER A 42 -12.36 -3.65 4.39
N GLN A 43 -12.90 -3.04 5.45
CA GLN A 43 -14.05 -3.60 6.18
C GLN A 43 -15.41 -3.17 5.60
N LEU A 44 -15.40 -2.20 4.69
CA LEU A 44 -16.59 -1.64 4.08
C LEU A 44 -16.43 -1.71 2.56
N PRO A 45 -17.50 -2.00 1.81
CA PRO A 45 -17.42 -2.08 0.36
C PRO A 45 -17.05 -0.72 -0.24
N MET A 46 -16.20 -0.74 -1.27
CA MET A 46 -15.79 0.44 -2.01
C MET A 46 -16.70 0.65 -3.23
N MET A 47 -17.11 1.89 -3.47
CA MET A 47 -17.98 2.22 -4.59
C MET A 47 -17.24 2.12 -5.92
N ILE A 48 -17.65 1.19 -6.77
CA ILE A 48 -17.08 1.00 -8.12
C ILE A 48 -17.35 2.23 -8.99
N GLY A 49 -16.35 2.66 -9.75
CA GLY A 49 -16.36 3.83 -10.62
C GLY A 49 -16.14 5.16 -9.89
N ALA A 50 -16.10 5.17 -8.55
CA ALA A 50 -15.81 6.37 -7.79
C ALA A 50 -14.29 6.59 -7.64
N GLU A 51 -13.91 7.87 -7.60
CA GLU A 51 -12.55 8.31 -7.28
C GLU A 51 -12.38 8.46 -5.77
N PHE A 52 -11.23 7.99 -5.28
CA PHE A 52 -10.84 8.04 -3.89
C PHE A 52 -9.49 8.75 -3.76
N ASN A 53 -9.39 9.62 -2.75
CA ASN A 53 -8.12 10.20 -2.35
C ASN A 53 -7.54 9.37 -1.19
N LEU A 54 -6.54 8.57 -1.52
CA LEU A 54 -5.87 7.64 -0.62
C LEU A 54 -4.55 8.25 -0.12
N ARG A 55 -4.15 7.87 1.08
CA ARG A 55 -2.91 8.30 1.72
C ARG A 55 -2.18 7.11 2.31
N LEU A 56 -0.88 7.02 2.03
CA LEU A 56 0.05 6.08 2.66
C LEU A 56 1.01 6.86 3.56
N LYS A 57 1.35 6.30 4.72
CA LYS A 57 2.26 6.91 5.71
C LYS A 57 3.44 5.98 5.96
N ILE A 58 4.52 6.18 5.23
CA ILE A 58 5.67 5.28 5.22
C ILE A 58 6.70 5.73 6.26
N PRO A 59 7.13 4.87 7.20
CA PRO A 59 8.15 5.24 8.17
C PRO A 59 9.53 5.38 7.50
N LEU A 60 10.23 6.48 7.76
CA LEU A 60 11.57 6.76 7.22
C LEU A 60 12.71 6.56 8.23
N GLY A 61 12.41 6.39 9.52
CA GLY A 61 13.39 6.35 10.61
C GLY A 61 13.31 7.59 11.50
N GLU A 62 13.90 7.54 12.70
CA GLU A 62 13.95 8.66 13.66
C GLU A 62 12.59 9.35 13.94
N GLY A 63 11.49 8.59 13.89
CA GLY A 63 10.14 9.12 14.08
C GLY A 63 9.57 9.89 12.88
N CYS A 64 10.33 10.05 11.80
CA CYS A 64 9.88 10.67 10.56
C CYS A 64 8.99 9.73 9.74
N GLN A 65 8.01 10.31 9.06
CA GLN A 65 7.11 9.62 8.14
C GLN A 65 7.06 10.36 6.81
N GLN A 66 7.10 9.60 5.72
CA GLN A 66 6.78 10.07 4.39
C GLN A 66 5.30 9.88 4.11
N VAL A 67 4.66 10.91 3.59
CA VAL A 67 3.27 10.86 3.15
C VAL A 67 3.24 10.70 1.63
N ILE A 68 2.47 9.73 1.15
CA ILE A 68 2.23 9.51 -0.29
C ILE A 68 0.72 9.62 -0.50
N ASP A 69 0.29 10.69 -1.16
CA ASP A 69 -1.11 10.89 -1.54
C ASP A 69 -1.34 10.40 -2.97
N LEU A 70 -2.44 9.67 -3.15
CA LEU A 70 -2.83 9.01 -4.40
C LEU A 70 -4.28 9.36 -4.72
N THR A 71 -4.56 9.64 -5.99
CA THR A 71 -5.93 9.67 -6.51
C THR A 71 -6.15 8.40 -7.33
N ALA A 72 -7.19 7.65 -6.97
CA ALA A 72 -7.40 6.30 -7.47
C ALA A 72 -8.87 6.02 -7.78
N CYS A 73 -9.17 5.36 -8.90
CA CYS A 73 -10.53 4.97 -9.28
C CYS A 73 -10.78 3.49 -8.93
N CYS A 74 -11.86 3.19 -8.21
CA CYS A 74 -12.24 1.83 -7.88
C CYS A 74 -12.78 1.11 -9.12
N LEU A 75 -12.13 0.04 -9.56
CA LEU A 75 -12.52 -0.72 -10.76
C LEU A 75 -13.44 -1.89 -10.43
N TRP A 76 -13.25 -2.51 -9.27
CA TRP A 76 -14.02 -3.65 -8.80
C TRP A 76 -13.98 -3.72 -7.28
N CYS A 77 -14.97 -4.37 -6.67
CA CYS A 77 -15.06 -4.61 -5.24
C CYS A 77 -15.81 -5.92 -4.97
N HIS A 78 -15.21 -6.83 -4.22
CA HIS A 78 -15.79 -8.14 -3.90
C HIS A 78 -15.61 -8.43 -2.42
N GLU A 79 -16.56 -9.13 -1.80
CA GLU A 79 -16.34 -9.67 -0.45
C GLU A 79 -15.31 -10.80 -0.52
N ASP A 80 -14.32 -10.78 0.37
CA ASP A 80 -13.31 -11.83 0.52
C ASP A 80 -13.92 -13.06 1.23
N ALA A 81 -13.20 -14.19 1.22
CA ALA A 81 -13.52 -15.37 2.00
C ALA A 81 -13.65 -15.08 3.51
N THR A 82 -13.00 -14.03 4.01
CA THR A 82 -13.19 -13.53 5.38
C THR A 82 -14.45 -12.65 5.44
N PRO A 83 -15.50 -13.03 6.18
CA PRO A 83 -16.73 -12.24 6.24
C PRO A 83 -16.46 -10.78 6.65
N ARG A 84 -17.19 -9.85 6.02
CA ARG A 84 -17.06 -8.39 6.26
C ARG A 84 -15.69 -7.80 5.88
N HIS A 85 -14.92 -8.48 5.04
CA HIS A 85 -13.76 -7.91 4.39
C HIS A 85 -14.00 -7.85 2.89
N TYR A 86 -13.54 -6.78 2.26
CA TYR A 86 -13.71 -6.54 0.85
C TYR A 86 -12.36 -6.27 0.21
N ASP A 87 -12.10 -6.98 -0.87
CA ASP A 87 -11.02 -6.66 -1.79
C ASP A 87 -11.54 -5.70 -2.85
N ALA A 88 -10.84 -4.60 -3.04
CA ALA A 88 -11.16 -3.62 -4.07
C ALA A 88 -9.90 -3.25 -4.86
N GLY A 89 -9.98 -3.35 -6.19
CA GLY A 89 -8.89 -2.99 -7.09
C GLY A 89 -9.05 -1.57 -7.61
N PHE A 90 -7.94 -0.84 -7.63
CA PHE A 90 -7.90 0.56 -8.03
C PHE A 90 -6.88 0.80 -9.14
N SER A 91 -7.25 1.64 -10.11
CA SER A 91 -6.28 2.28 -11.01
C SER A 91 -5.84 3.64 -10.45
N LEU A 92 -4.58 3.99 -10.64
CA LEU A 92 -4.01 5.27 -10.25
C LEU A 92 -4.02 6.24 -11.43
N TYR A 93 -4.38 7.50 -11.20
CA TYR A 93 -4.38 8.53 -12.26
C TYR A 93 -2.99 9.12 -12.51
N ARG A 94 -2.25 9.39 -11.44
CA ARG A 94 -0.88 9.92 -11.48
C ARG A 94 -0.10 9.27 -10.36
N THR A 95 0.86 8.44 -10.71
CA THR A 95 1.70 7.75 -9.75
C THR A 95 2.88 8.65 -9.35
N PRO A 96 2.96 9.13 -8.10
CA PRO A 96 4.11 9.90 -7.64
C PRO A 96 5.35 8.99 -7.55
N PRO A 97 6.58 9.50 -7.80
CA PRO A 97 7.81 8.69 -7.73
C PRO A 97 8.00 7.94 -6.40
N GLU A 98 7.46 8.50 -5.33
CA GLU A 98 7.45 7.92 -3.98
C GLU A 98 6.68 6.60 -3.91
N TYR A 99 5.61 6.47 -4.69
CA TYR A 99 4.85 5.24 -4.75
C TYR A 99 5.62 4.13 -5.48
N GLY A 100 6.33 4.46 -6.57
CA GLY A 100 7.22 3.50 -7.23
C GLY A 100 8.31 2.97 -6.30
N GLN A 101 8.87 3.84 -5.46
CA GLN A 101 9.83 3.44 -4.42
C GLN A 101 9.22 2.50 -3.38
N LEU A 102 7.97 2.74 -2.97
CA LEU A 102 7.24 1.82 -2.09
C LEU A 102 7.00 0.45 -2.76
N VAL A 103 6.56 0.45 -4.02
CA VAL A 103 6.35 -0.77 -4.81
C VAL A 103 7.64 -1.59 -4.85
N GLU A 104 8.77 -0.95 -5.14
CA GLU A 104 10.08 -1.61 -5.17
C GLU A 104 10.50 -2.14 -3.80
N ALA A 105 10.31 -1.36 -2.73
CA ALA A 105 10.60 -1.81 -1.37
C ALA A 105 9.77 -3.05 -0.96
N LEU A 106 8.47 -3.07 -1.33
CA LEU A 106 7.60 -4.23 -1.08
C LEU A 106 8.00 -5.43 -1.95
N LYS A 107 8.33 -5.23 -3.23
CA LYS A 107 8.86 -6.29 -4.11
C LYS A 107 10.11 -6.93 -3.50
N GLN A 108 11.06 -6.12 -3.04
CA GLN A 108 12.29 -6.60 -2.39
C GLN A 108 12.00 -7.34 -1.08
N TYR A 109 11.06 -6.85 -0.27
CA TYR A 109 10.66 -7.51 0.98
C TYR A 109 10.08 -8.92 0.76
N PHE A 110 9.20 -9.09 -0.24
CA PHE A 110 8.57 -10.38 -0.55
C PHE A 110 9.42 -11.29 -1.44
N SER A 111 10.56 -10.80 -1.93
CA SER A 111 11.50 -11.62 -2.70
C SER A 111 12.30 -12.56 -1.80
N PHE A 112 12.45 -13.81 -2.23
CA PHE A 112 13.35 -14.75 -1.59
C PHE A 112 14.80 -14.41 -1.96
N GLN A 113 15.46 -13.61 -1.13
CA GLN A 113 16.91 -13.45 -1.25
C GLN A 113 17.60 -14.69 -0.66
N PRO A 114 18.46 -15.39 -1.42
CA PRO A 114 19.27 -16.46 -0.87
C PRO A 114 20.11 -15.89 0.28
N LEU A 115 20.14 -16.58 1.44
CA LEU A 115 21.17 -16.30 2.43
C LEU A 115 22.53 -16.53 1.76
N PRO A 116 23.49 -15.60 1.86
CA PRO A 116 24.85 -15.89 1.42
C PRO A 116 25.29 -17.16 2.14
N ALA A 117 25.65 -18.19 1.37
CA ALA A 117 26.19 -19.42 1.91
C ALA A 117 27.38 -19.02 2.80
N SER A 118 27.33 -19.35 4.08
CA SER A 118 28.46 -19.15 4.97
C SER A 118 29.66 -19.88 4.36
N ALA A 119 30.67 -19.11 3.97
CA ALA A 119 31.98 -19.62 3.56
C ALA A 119 32.76 -20.10 4.78
#